data_AF-A0A8T3XBZ7-F1
#
_entry.id   AF-A0A8T3XBZ7-F1
#
_cell.length_a   1.000
_cell.length_b   1.000
_cell.length_c   1.000
_cell.angle_alpha   90.00
_cell.angle_beta   90.00
_cell.angle_gamma   90.00
#
_symmetry.space_group_name_H-M   'P 1'
#
loop_
_entity.id
_entity.type
_entity.pdbx_description
1 polymer ?
#
loop_
_entity_poly.entity_id
_entity_poly.type
_entity_poly.pdbx_seq_one_letter_code
_entity_poly.pdbx_strand_id
1 'polypeptide(L)'
;MSKGQTDRLSEQQQKSGGPKGIFGENAQIHEVSVTEATDEVFDKLKKAHPLLKFRHRTKIPKKEINDELNKIDSRLGKTLYVKNAKIKPDGGIIEVEDDKGKWRIILVVEAKHQGKDVENIQAGKKVGKNNDQDLMVAGNAIERVHKNINEIRNIMIKENHFPYVVFLQGSNFSTKTLDVLAPDGRCVKIKHDSGEMNRIDRVTAANYSMSINQNHCENIFIKKNGSYMMLQATSIYARCEPWKEEEMIEIMMQVAETSLSILSKQLSEN
;
A
#
# COMPACT_ATOMS: atom_id res chain seq x y z
N MET A 1 -35.19 -9.39 4.13
CA MET A 1 -33.77 -9.00 4.00
C MET A 1 -32.97 -10.23 3.61
N SER A 2 -32.27 -10.17 2.49
CA SER A 2 -31.80 -11.32 1.71
C SER A 2 -30.62 -12.06 2.34
N LYS A 3 -30.82 -13.36 2.61
CA LYS A 3 -29.80 -14.33 3.06
C LYS A 3 -28.74 -14.67 2.00
N GLY A 4 -28.79 -14.07 0.80
CA GLY A 4 -27.95 -14.45 -0.34
C GLY A 4 -26.58 -13.75 -0.46
N GLN A 5 -26.24 -12.79 0.41
CA GLN A 5 -24.95 -12.09 0.36
C GLN A 5 -23.87 -12.76 1.21
N THR A 6 -24.24 -13.47 2.28
CA THR A 6 -23.30 -14.17 3.16
C THR A 6 -22.73 -15.43 2.53
N ASP A 7 -23.54 -16.17 1.76
CA ASP A 7 -23.11 -17.45 1.19
C ASP A 7 -22.13 -17.30 0.01
N ARG A 8 -22.22 -16.20 -0.75
CA ARG A 8 -21.29 -15.89 -1.86
C ARG A 8 -19.89 -15.49 -1.38
N LEU A 9 -19.76 -14.95 -0.17
CA LEU A 9 -18.47 -14.59 0.44
C LEU A 9 -17.71 -15.83 0.94
N SER A 10 -18.43 -16.85 1.41
CA SER A 10 -17.84 -18.13 1.84
C SER A 10 -17.36 -19.00 0.67
N GLU A 11 -18.05 -19.00 -0.47
CA GLU A 11 -17.61 -19.76 -1.65
C GLU A 11 -16.35 -19.17 -2.30
N GLN A 12 -16.17 -17.85 -2.27
CA GLN A 12 -14.97 -17.20 -2.79
C GLN A 12 -13.72 -17.49 -1.94
N GLN A 13 -13.88 -17.73 -0.63
CA GLN A 13 -12.76 -18.06 0.25
C GLN A 13 -12.35 -19.55 0.21
N GLN A 14 -13.23 -20.44 -0.25
CA GLN A 14 -12.91 -21.87 -0.42
C GLN A 14 -12.22 -22.21 -1.75
N LYS A 15 -12.27 -21.32 -2.76
CA LYS A 15 -11.55 -21.52 -4.04
C LYS A 15 -10.07 -21.11 -4.01
N SER A 16 -9.58 -20.52 -2.92
CA SER A 16 -8.19 -20.10 -2.75
C SER A 16 -7.29 -21.18 -2.13
N GLY A 17 -7.71 -22.45 -2.17
CA GLY A 17 -6.89 -23.57 -1.72
C GLY A 17 -5.73 -23.81 -2.68
N GLY A 18 -4.51 -23.44 -2.28
CA GLY A 18 -3.31 -24.06 -2.82
C GLY A 18 -3.15 -25.50 -2.30
N PRO A 19 -2.07 -26.22 -2.67
CA PRO A 19 -0.94 -25.82 -3.53
C PRO A 19 -0.72 -26.73 -4.76
N LYS A 20 0.01 -26.20 -5.75
CA LYS A 20 0.77 -26.91 -6.81
C LYS A 20 0.02 -27.96 -7.67
N GLY A 21 -0.16 -27.63 -8.94
CA GLY A 21 -0.29 -28.64 -10.00
C GLY A 21 -0.90 -28.09 -11.27
N ILE A 22 -0.15 -28.24 -12.38
CA ILE A 22 -0.52 -27.97 -13.79
C ILE A 22 -0.09 -26.58 -14.27
N PHE A 23 1.22 -26.45 -14.46
CA PHE A 23 1.80 -25.44 -15.36
C PHE A 23 1.51 -25.88 -16.79
N GLY A 24 0.62 -25.16 -17.47
CA GLY A 24 0.55 -25.14 -18.93
C GLY A 24 1.60 -24.16 -19.46
N GLU A 25 2.39 -24.59 -20.44
CA GLU A 25 3.57 -23.91 -20.99
C GLU A 25 3.32 -22.58 -21.72
N ASN A 26 2.16 -21.93 -21.57
CA ASN A 26 1.93 -20.59 -22.11
C ASN A 26 1.04 -19.75 -21.19
N ALA A 27 1.68 -18.77 -20.55
CA ALA A 27 1.12 -17.63 -19.79
C ALA A 27 0.45 -17.93 -18.43
N GLN A 28 1.25 -18.30 -17.42
CA GLN A 28 0.96 -17.88 -16.04
C GLN A 28 1.66 -16.54 -15.81
N ILE A 29 0.94 -15.44 -16.06
CA ILE A 29 1.28 -14.16 -15.44
C ILE A 29 1.00 -14.39 -13.95
N HIS A 30 2.03 -14.74 -13.18
CA HIS A 30 1.91 -14.81 -11.74
C HIS A 30 1.52 -13.42 -11.25
N GLU A 31 0.34 -13.31 -10.64
CA GLU A 31 -0.04 -12.11 -9.88
C GLU A 31 0.93 -12.06 -8.69
N VAL A 32 1.90 -11.16 -8.75
CA VAL A 32 2.95 -11.06 -7.73
C VAL A 32 2.34 -10.66 -6.39
N SER A 33 2.65 -11.42 -5.34
CA SER A 33 2.22 -11.06 -4.00
C SER A 33 3.11 -9.94 -3.45
N VAL A 34 2.52 -8.83 -3.05
CA VAL A 34 3.23 -7.76 -2.30
C VAL A 34 3.92 -8.30 -1.04
N THR A 35 3.40 -9.38 -0.46
CA THR A 35 4.02 -10.05 0.69
C THR A 35 5.32 -10.73 0.32
N GLU A 36 5.37 -11.45 -0.81
CA GLU A 36 6.59 -12.13 -1.29
C GLU A 36 7.70 -11.11 -1.58
N ALA A 37 7.35 -10.02 -2.27
CA ALA A 37 8.27 -8.92 -2.52
C ALA A 37 8.78 -8.29 -1.20
N THR A 38 7.94 -8.18 -0.17
CA THR A 38 8.35 -7.63 1.14
C THR A 38 9.25 -8.59 1.90
N ASP A 39 9.01 -9.90 1.83
CA ASP A 39 9.88 -10.92 2.42
C ASP A 39 11.27 -10.91 1.76
N GLU A 40 11.35 -10.75 0.44
CA GLU A 40 12.63 -10.60 -0.27
C GLU A 40 13.36 -9.31 0.14
N VAL A 41 12.64 -8.18 0.31
CA VAL A 41 13.24 -6.94 0.86
C VAL A 41 13.80 -7.17 2.27
N PHE A 42 13.07 -7.88 3.13
CA PHE A 42 13.54 -8.22 4.47
C PHE A 42 14.82 -9.04 4.44
N ASP A 43 14.92 -10.02 3.54
CA ASP A 43 16.12 -10.83 3.35
C ASP A 43 17.29 -10.02 2.78
N LYS A 44 17.04 -9.13 1.82
CA LYS A 44 18.06 -8.22 1.27
C LYS A 44 18.59 -7.24 2.32
N LEU A 45 17.74 -6.66 3.16
CA LEU A 45 18.16 -5.75 4.23
C LEU A 45 19.09 -6.44 5.24
N LYS A 46 18.77 -7.67 5.67
CA LYS A 46 19.64 -8.46 6.56
C LYS A 46 21.00 -8.76 5.93
N LYS A 47 21.04 -9.04 4.62
CA LYS A 47 22.29 -9.31 3.89
C LYS A 47 23.13 -8.04 3.72
N ALA A 48 22.48 -6.91 3.43
CA ALA A 48 23.14 -5.62 3.21
C ALA A 48 23.66 -5.01 4.52
N HIS A 49 22.96 -5.22 5.63
CA HIS A 49 23.27 -4.65 6.94
C HIS A 49 23.40 -5.73 8.03
N PRO A 50 24.43 -6.60 7.97
CA PRO A 50 24.53 -7.78 8.82
C PRO A 50 24.71 -7.47 10.32
N LEU A 51 25.08 -6.23 10.67
CA LEU A 51 25.23 -5.78 12.05
C LEU A 51 23.91 -5.29 12.67
N LEU A 52 22.91 -4.97 11.84
CA LEU A 52 21.61 -4.50 12.31
C LEU A 52 20.66 -5.68 12.49
N LYS A 53 19.79 -5.58 13.49
CA LYS A 53 18.74 -6.57 13.73
C LYS A 53 17.44 -6.10 13.14
N PHE A 54 16.86 -6.92 12.28
CA PHE A 54 15.58 -6.65 11.65
C PHE A 54 14.51 -7.62 12.12
N ARG A 55 13.24 -7.18 12.09
CA ARG A 55 12.08 -8.08 12.20
C ARG A 55 10.99 -7.68 11.21
N HIS A 56 10.25 -8.69 10.76
CA HIS A 56 9.05 -8.53 9.92
C HIS A 56 7.80 -8.78 10.77
N ARG A 57 6.85 -7.85 10.76
CA ARG A 57 5.54 -7.96 11.41
C ARG A 57 4.42 -7.82 10.39
N THR A 58 3.33 -8.56 10.59
CA THR A 58 2.13 -8.44 9.75
C THR A 58 1.04 -7.55 10.35
N LYS A 59 1.19 -7.10 11.61
CA LYS A 59 0.13 -6.39 12.34
C LYS A 59 0.68 -5.46 13.42
N ILE A 60 -0.05 -4.37 13.67
CA ILE A 60 0.16 -3.47 14.81
C ILE A 60 -1.14 -3.42 15.64
N PRO A 61 -1.11 -3.81 16.93
CA PRO A 61 -2.24 -3.61 17.84
C PRO A 61 -2.57 -2.13 18.01
N LYS A 62 -3.85 -1.78 18.05
CA LYS A 62 -4.31 -0.41 18.31
C LYS A 62 -3.82 0.12 19.67
N LYS A 63 -3.66 -0.78 20.65
CA LYS A 63 -3.08 -0.44 21.96
C LYS A 63 -1.66 0.13 21.83
N GLU A 64 -0.82 -0.46 20.98
CA GLU A 64 0.56 -0.01 20.77
C GLU A 64 0.60 1.43 20.22
N ILE A 65 -0.25 1.72 19.23
CA ILE A 65 -0.42 3.07 18.67
C ILE A 65 -0.86 4.05 19.76
N ASN A 66 -1.86 3.67 20.55
CA ASN A 66 -2.37 4.50 21.64
C ASN A 66 -1.32 4.75 22.72
N ASP A 67 -0.53 3.75 23.08
CA ASP A 67 0.54 3.88 24.08
C ASP A 67 1.62 4.86 23.57
N GLU A 68 2.02 4.80 22.30
CA GLU A 68 2.98 5.75 21.71
C GLU A 68 2.45 7.18 21.67
N LEU A 69 1.18 7.37 21.29
CA LEU A 69 0.51 8.66 21.33
C LEU A 69 0.45 9.24 22.76
N ASN A 70 0.14 8.40 23.75
CA ASN A 70 0.03 8.84 25.14
C ASN A 70 1.38 9.29 25.73
N LYS A 71 2.50 8.71 25.27
CA LYS A 71 3.87 9.14 25.60
C LYS A 71 4.24 10.51 25.05
N ILE A 72 3.39 11.16 24.27
CA ILE A 72 3.62 12.50 23.69
C ILE A 72 2.79 13.52 24.44
N ASP A 73 1.51 13.22 24.58
CA ASP A 73 0.57 14.08 25.25
C ASP A 73 -0.47 13.21 25.95
N SER A 74 -0.66 13.49 27.23
CA SER A 74 -1.55 12.73 28.09
C SER A 74 -3.02 12.75 27.64
N ARG A 75 -3.42 13.61 26.70
CA ARG A 75 -4.76 13.65 26.09
C ARG A 75 -4.94 12.65 24.95
N LEU A 76 -3.85 12.20 24.32
CA LEU A 76 -3.88 11.32 23.16
C LEU A 76 -3.88 9.83 23.55
N GLY A 77 -4.34 8.97 22.64
CA GLY A 77 -4.32 7.50 22.81
C GLY A 77 -5.26 6.94 23.88
N LYS A 78 -6.29 7.69 24.31
CA LYS A 78 -7.12 7.31 25.47
C LYS A 78 -8.10 6.17 25.24
N THR A 79 -8.68 6.10 24.05
CA THR A 79 -9.85 5.24 23.80
C THR A 79 -9.45 3.96 23.11
N LEU A 80 -9.91 2.83 23.64
CA LEU A 80 -9.82 1.52 23.01
C LEU A 80 -11.09 0.71 23.32
N TYR A 81 -12.06 0.74 22.41
CA TYR A 81 -13.34 0.04 22.59
C TYR A 81 -13.21 -1.48 22.42
N VAL A 82 -12.40 -1.91 21.44
CA VAL A 82 -12.14 -3.33 21.18
C VAL A 82 -10.68 -3.63 21.55
N LYS A 83 -10.47 -4.37 22.63
CA LYS A 83 -9.11 -4.63 23.19
C LYS A 83 -8.14 -5.25 22.19
N ASN A 84 -8.64 -6.11 21.30
CA ASN A 84 -7.84 -6.83 20.31
C ASN A 84 -7.81 -6.14 18.92
N ALA A 85 -8.27 -4.88 18.84
CA ALA A 85 -8.21 -4.11 17.60
C ALA A 85 -6.76 -3.98 17.11
N LYS A 86 -6.59 -4.07 15.79
CA LYS A 86 -5.29 -4.05 15.12
C LYS A 86 -5.43 -3.57 13.69
N ILE A 87 -4.36 -3.01 13.14
CA ILE A 87 -4.20 -2.82 11.69
C ILE A 87 -3.35 -3.96 11.12
N LYS A 88 -3.61 -4.31 9.86
CA LYS A 88 -2.88 -5.31 9.08
C LYS A 88 -2.66 -4.72 7.69
N PRO A 89 -1.51 -4.07 7.43
CA PRO A 89 -1.11 -3.68 6.08
C PRO A 89 -0.86 -4.94 5.25
N ASP A 90 -1.32 -4.95 4.00
CA ASP A 90 -1.28 -6.16 3.16
C ASP A 90 0.15 -6.69 2.90
N GLY A 91 1.13 -5.80 2.72
CA GLY A 91 2.53 -6.18 2.51
C GLY A 91 3.33 -6.33 3.80
N GLY A 92 2.79 -5.93 4.95
CA GLY A 92 3.48 -6.04 6.24
C GLY A 92 4.33 -4.82 6.60
N ILE A 93 5.15 -5.00 7.63
CA ILE A 93 5.91 -3.95 8.32
C ILE A 93 7.30 -4.48 8.64
N ILE A 94 8.35 -3.82 8.17
CA ILE A 94 9.73 -4.12 8.53
C ILE A 94 10.22 -3.09 9.56
N GLU A 95 10.87 -3.58 10.60
CA GLU A 95 11.47 -2.78 11.65
C GLU A 95 12.94 -3.14 11.85
N VAL A 96 13.72 -2.18 12.33
CA VAL A 96 15.10 -2.33 12.79
C VAL A 96 15.19 -2.02 14.29
N GLU A 97 16.02 -2.75 15.04
CA GLU A 97 16.32 -2.44 16.44
C GLU A 97 17.39 -1.33 16.50
N ASP A 98 17.12 -0.27 17.26
CA ASP A 98 18.07 0.81 17.51
C ASP A 98 19.03 0.52 18.68
N ASP A 99 20.02 1.38 18.89
CA ASP A 99 21.05 1.29 19.93
C ASP A 99 20.51 1.19 21.36
N LYS A 100 19.24 1.55 21.57
CA LYS A 100 18.52 1.50 22.85
C LYS A 100 17.58 0.30 22.95
N GLY A 101 17.64 -0.63 21.99
CA GLY A 101 16.77 -1.80 21.94
C GLY A 101 15.32 -1.48 21.54
N LYS A 102 15.07 -0.29 20.97
CA LYS A 102 13.74 0.08 20.48
C LYS A 102 13.61 -0.30 19.00
N TRP A 103 12.51 -0.95 18.67
CA TRP A 103 12.16 -1.26 17.29
C TRP A 103 11.61 -0.03 16.57
N ARG A 104 12.19 0.26 15.40
CA ARG A 104 11.87 1.43 14.56
C ARG A 104 11.36 0.95 13.21
N ILE A 105 10.18 1.42 12.83
CA ILE A 105 9.57 1.07 11.54
C ILE A 105 10.39 1.70 10.41
N ILE A 106 10.84 0.88 9.46
CA ILE A 106 11.61 1.32 8.28
C ILE A 106 10.89 1.05 6.96
N LEU A 107 9.82 0.25 6.98
CA LEU A 107 8.98 0.04 5.80
C LEU A 107 7.58 -0.42 6.24
N VAL A 108 6.54 0.16 5.63
CA VAL A 108 5.17 -0.35 5.69
C VAL A 108 4.60 -0.38 4.29
N VAL A 109 4.02 -1.51 3.89
CA VAL A 109 3.60 -1.73 2.50
C VAL A 109 2.12 -2.09 2.43
N GLU A 110 1.42 -1.44 1.50
CA GLU A 110 0.04 -1.74 1.16
C GLU A 110 -0.11 -1.81 -0.37
N ALA A 111 -0.79 -2.84 -0.87
CA ALA A 111 -1.15 -2.94 -2.28
C ALA A 111 -2.67 -2.87 -2.44
N LYS A 112 -3.16 -2.11 -3.41
CA LYS A 112 -4.59 -1.98 -3.72
C LYS A 112 -4.81 -2.10 -5.21
N HIS A 113 -5.65 -3.06 -5.59
CA HIS A 113 -6.11 -3.25 -6.96
C HIS A 113 -7.54 -2.74 -7.12
N GLN A 114 -7.79 -1.86 -8.10
CA GLN A 114 -9.13 -1.39 -8.43
C GLN A 114 -9.28 -1.09 -9.93
N GLY A 115 -10.41 -1.53 -10.49
CA GLY A 115 -10.74 -1.36 -11.91
C GLY A 115 -10.13 -2.47 -12.76
N LYS A 116 -10.98 -3.42 -13.18
CA LYS A 116 -10.63 -4.58 -14.01
C LYS A 116 -10.96 -4.38 -15.49
N ASP A 117 -11.06 -3.12 -15.92
CA ASP A 117 -11.61 -2.77 -17.22
C ASP A 117 -10.71 -3.24 -18.36
N VAL A 118 -9.37 -3.20 -18.18
CA VAL A 118 -8.42 -3.74 -19.16
C VAL A 118 -8.68 -5.23 -19.39
N GLU A 119 -8.72 -6.01 -18.31
CA GLU A 119 -8.90 -7.46 -18.37
C GLU A 119 -10.28 -7.82 -18.94
N ASN A 120 -11.33 -7.06 -18.58
CA ASN A 120 -12.68 -7.27 -19.12
C ASN A 120 -12.73 -6.99 -20.63
N ILE A 121 -12.14 -5.87 -21.09
CA ILE A 121 -12.11 -5.50 -22.52
C ILE A 121 -11.34 -6.54 -23.32
N GLN A 122 -10.15 -6.95 -22.86
CA GLN A 122 -9.32 -7.97 -23.52
C GLN A 122 -10.02 -9.33 -23.59
N ALA A 123 -10.85 -9.66 -22.59
CA ALA A 123 -11.66 -10.88 -22.59
C ALA A 123 -12.98 -10.74 -23.39
N GLY A 124 -13.26 -9.58 -23.99
CA GLY A 124 -14.53 -9.31 -24.69
C GLY A 124 -15.75 -9.27 -23.76
N LYS A 125 -15.54 -9.07 -22.46
CA LYS A 125 -16.58 -9.09 -21.43
C LYS A 125 -17.15 -7.70 -21.22
N LYS A 126 -18.46 -7.56 -21.44
CA LYS A 126 -19.22 -6.36 -21.09
C LYS A 126 -19.58 -6.33 -19.59
N VAL A 127 -19.76 -5.13 -19.08
CA VAL A 127 -20.05 -4.82 -17.68
C VAL A 127 -21.27 -3.89 -17.58
N GLY A 128 -21.59 -3.45 -16.35
CA GLY A 128 -22.78 -2.63 -16.06
C GLY A 128 -24.02 -3.48 -15.78
N LYS A 129 -25.10 -2.83 -15.33
CA LYS A 129 -26.34 -3.49 -14.90
C LYS A 129 -26.96 -4.36 -16.01
N ASN A 130 -26.83 -3.91 -17.26
CA ASN A 130 -27.39 -4.58 -18.43
C ASN A 130 -26.34 -5.39 -19.23
N ASN A 131 -25.08 -5.48 -18.76
CA ASN A 131 -23.96 -6.11 -19.46
C ASN A 131 -23.76 -5.59 -20.90
N ASP A 132 -23.84 -4.27 -21.07
CA ASP A 132 -23.76 -3.57 -22.35
C ASP A 132 -22.60 -2.55 -22.42
N GLN A 133 -21.94 -2.27 -21.29
CA GLN A 133 -20.88 -1.27 -21.18
C GLN A 133 -19.48 -1.92 -21.31
N ASP A 134 -18.52 -1.19 -21.87
CA ASP A 134 -17.11 -1.63 -21.86
C ASP A 134 -16.37 -1.25 -20.58
N LEU A 135 -16.83 -0.22 -19.88
CA LEU A 135 -16.18 0.34 -18.69
C LEU A 135 -17.15 0.33 -17.50
N MET A 136 -16.65 -0.03 -16.32
CA MET A 136 -17.38 0.02 -15.07
C MET A 136 -17.11 1.35 -14.36
N VAL A 137 -18.18 2.06 -13.97
CA VAL A 137 -18.06 3.24 -13.10
C VAL A 137 -17.33 2.86 -11.82
N ALA A 138 -16.24 3.56 -11.52
CA ALA A 138 -15.37 3.22 -10.41
C ALA A 138 -16.02 3.49 -9.05
N GLY A 139 -15.90 2.53 -8.12
CA GLY A 139 -16.32 2.71 -6.73
C GLY A 139 -15.32 3.53 -5.89
N ASN A 140 -15.61 3.63 -4.59
CA ASN A 140 -14.83 4.43 -3.63
C ASN A 140 -14.06 3.56 -2.61
N ALA A 141 -13.89 2.26 -2.88
CA ALA A 141 -13.32 1.33 -1.92
C ALA A 141 -11.88 1.67 -1.52
N ILE A 142 -11.14 2.33 -2.41
CA ILE A 142 -9.76 2.78 -2.19
C ILE A 142 -9.62 3.77 -1.03
N GLU A 143 -10.64 4.57 -0.72
CA GLU A 143 -10.59 5.57 0.36
C GLU A 143 -10.26 4.96 1.74
N ARG A 144 -10.53 3.66 1.91
CA ARG A 144 -10.19 2.91 3.14
C ARG A 144 -8.69 2.84 3.42
N VAL A 145 -7.83 3.10 2.44
CA VAL A 145 -6.37 3.13 2.61
C VAL A 145 -5.94 4.20 3.64
N HIS A 146 -6.65 5.33 3.69
CA HIS A 146 -6.36 6.43 4.63
C HIS A 146 -6.41 6.02 6.09
N LYS A 147 -7.25 5.02 6.43
CA LYS A 147 -7.33 4.52 7.80
C LYS A 147 -6.00 3.90 8.24
N ASN A 148 -5.39 3.02 7.44
CA ASN A 148 -4.10 2.43 7.82
C ASN A 148 -2.98 3.49 7.79
N ILE A 149 -2.97 4.39 6.80
CA ILE A 149 -2.00 5.49 6.71
C ILE A 149 -2.01 6.34 7.98
N ASN A 150 -3.19 6.79 8.43
CA ASN A 150 -3.31 7.61 9.63
C ASN A 150 -2.91 6.86 10.90
N GLU A 151 -3.17 5.55 10.98
CA GLU A 151 -2.74 4.73 12.11
C GLU A 151 -1.21 4.60 12.18
N ILE A 152 -0.54 4.45 11.03
CA ILE A 152 0.94 4.44 10.98
C ILE A 152 1.52 5.82 11.27
N ARG A 153 0.90 6.91 10.79
CA ARG A 153 1.33 8.28 11.13
C ARG A 153 1.35 8.48 12.64
N ASN A 154 0.28 8.03 13.29
CA ASN A 154 0.10 8.17 14.74
C ASN A 154 1.17 7.43 15.55
N ILE A 155 1.54 6.20 15.18
CA ILE A 155 2.60 5.46 15.89
C ILE A 155 4.00 6.01 15.56
N MET A 156 4.19 6.56 14.35
CA MET A 156 5.45 7.15 13.89
C MET A 156 5.54 8.67 14.09
N ILE A 157 4.67 9.26 14.91
CA ILE A 157 4.56 10.72 15.08
C ILE A 157 5.83 11.39 15.67
N LYS A 158 6.71 10.61 16.30
CA LYS A 158 8.03 11.07 16.81
C LYS A 158 9.16 10.91 15.78
N GLU A 159 8.87 10.26 14.66
CA GLU A 159 9.85 9.88 13.65
C GLU A 159 10.01 11.02 12.63
N ASN A 160 11.24 11.21 12.14
CA ASN A 160 11.53 12.19 11.08
C ASN A 160 11.39 11.59 9.67
N HIS A 161 10.91 10.35 9.59
CA HIS A 161 10.59 9.64 8.35
C HIS A 161 9.20 9.01 8.43
N PHE A 162 8.63 8.71 7.26
CA PHE A 162 7.34 8.05 7.11
C PHE A 162 7.38 7.07 5.92
N PRO A 163 7.90 5.85 6.12
CA PRO A 163 8.19 4.89 5.07
C PRO A 163 6.96 4.06 4.70
N TYR A 164 5.84 4.74 4.45
CA TYR A 164 4.59 4.11 4.02
C TYR A 164 4.53 4.11 2.49
N VAL A 165 4.55 2.92 1.90
CA VAL A 165 4.42 2.70 0.45
C VAL A 165 3.03 2.16 0.14
N VAL A 166 2.35 2.82 -0.80
CA VAL A 166 1.09 2.32 -1.37
C VAL A 166 1.29 2.03 -2.86
N PHE A 167 1.13 0.77 -3.25
CA PHE A 167 1.05 0.36 -4.65
C PHE A 167 -0.41 0.32 -5.09
N LEU A 168 -0.75 1.15 -6.08
CA LEU A 168 -2.07 1.20 -6.71
C LEU A 168 -1.96 0.56 -8.11
N GLN A 169 -2.87 -0.36 -8.41
CA GLN A 169 -2.90 -1.08 -9.69
C GLN A 169 -4.30 -1.15 -10.27
N GLY A 170 -4.39 -0.96 -11.59
CA GLY A 170 -5.59 -1.20 -12.37
C GLY A 170 -6.09 0.06 -13.07
N SER A 171 -7.11 -0.13 -13.92
CA SER A 171 -7.63 0.91 -14.80
C SER A 171 -8.12 2.18 -14.09
N ASN A 172 -8.52 2.09 -12.82
CA ASN A 172 -8.92 3.26 -12.02
C ASN A 172 -7.73 4.09 -11.52
N PHE A 173 -6.50 3.61 -11.73
CA PHE A 173 -5.26 4.27 -11.32
C PHE A 173 -4.34 4.53 -12.51
N SER A 174 -4.91 4.65 -13.71
CA SER A 174 -4.12 5.00 -14.89
C SER A 174 -3.58 6.43 -14.79
N THR A 175 -2.29 6.60 -15.08
CA THR A 175 -1.60 7.90 -15.13
C THR A 175 -1.47 8.44 -16.56
N LYS A 176 -1.82 7.63 -17.55
CA LYS A 176 -1.82 7.95 -18.98
C LYS A 176 -3.07 7.38 -19.64
N THR A 177 -3.56 8.01 -20.70
CA THR A 177 -4.63 7.41 -21.50
C THR A 177 -4.07 6.24 -22.28
N LEU A 178 -4.78 5.11 -22.26
CA LEU A 178 -4.37 3.88 -22.93
C LEU A 178 -5.51 3.30 -23.78
N ASP A 179 -5.12 2.68 -24.88
CA ASP A 179 -6.00 2.07 -25.87
C ASP A 179 -5.98 0.55 -25.66
N VAL A 180 -7.15 -0.03 -25.39
CA VAL A 180 -7.30 -1.48 -25.19
C VAL A 180 -8.10 -2.06 -26.36
N LEU A 181 -7.49 -3.00 -27.07
CA LEU A 181 -8.14 -3.70 -28.17
C LEU A 181 -9.01 -4.83 -27.63
N ALA A 182 -10.29 -4.80 -27.98
CA ALA A 182 -11.23 -5.89 -27.70
C ALA A 182 -11.10 -7.00 -28.77
N PRO A 183 -11.51 -8.25 -28.46
CA PRO A 183 -11.49 -9.35 -29.43
C PRO A 183 -12.31 -9.10 -30.70
N ASP A 184 -13.32 -8.23 -30.64
CA ASP A 184 -14.15 -7.83 -31.78
C ASP A 184 -13.54 -6.71 -32.64
N GLY A 185 -12.29 -6.31 -32.36
CA GLY A 185 -11.54 -5.29 -33.10
C GLY A 185 -11.82 -3.86 -32.66
N ARG A 186 -12.75 -3.61 -31.72
CA ARG A 186 -12.97 -2.27 -31.18
C ARG A 186 -11.80 -1.84 -30.30
N CYS A 187 -11.43 -0.57 -30.41
CA CYS A 187 -10.44 0.06 -29.53
C CYS A 187 -11.16 0.88 -28.46
N VAL A 188 -11.03 0.47 -27.19
CA VAL A 188 -11.65 1.13 -26.04
C VAL A 188 -10.61 1.96 -25.30
N LYS A 189 -10.90 3.26 -25.10
CA LYS A 189 -10.01 4.19 -24.41
C LYS A 189 -10.23 4.17 -22.90
N ILE A 190 -9.19 3.83 -22.14
CA ILE A 190 -9.14 4.06 -20.70
C ILE A 190 -8.46 5.41 -20.48
N LYS A 191 -9.28 6.43 -20.22
CA LYS A 191 -8.83 7.81 -20.02
C LYS A 191 -8.35 8.02 -18.59
N HIS A 192 -7.12 8.51 -18.43
CA HIS A 192 -6.57 8.83 -17.11
C HIS A 192 -7.27 10.01 -16.43
N ASP A 193 -7.86 10.93 -17.20
CA ASP A 193 -8.51 12.16 -16.74
C ASP A 193 -10.04 12.05 -16.64
N SER A 194 -10.59 10.83 -16.77
CA SER A 194 -12.03 10.61 -16.60
C SER A 194 -12.41 10.48 -15.12
N GLY A 195 -13.25 11.40 -14.63
CA GLY A 195 -13.78 11.35 -13.26
C GLY A 195 -14.69 10.15 -12.97
N GLU A 196 -15.21 9.48 -14.01
CA GLU A 196 -16.00 8.24 -13.84
C GLU A 196 -15.09 7.04 -13.47
N MET A 197 -13.82 7.09 -13.89
CA MET A 197 -12.86 5.99 -13.78
C MET A 197 -11.75 6.25 -12.77
N ASN A 198 -11.06 7.39 -12.88
CA ASN A 198 -9.85 7.64 -12.12
C ASN A 198 -10.15 7.88 -10.63
N ARG A 199 -9.39 7.22 -9.75
CA ARG A 199 -9.54 7.33 -8.29
C ARG A 199 -8.23 7.68 -7.59
N ILE A 200 -7.18 8.08 -8.31
CA ILE A 200 -5.91 8.53 -7.74
C ILE A 200 -6.14 9.72 -6.80
N ASP A 201 -6.98 10.69 -7.19
CA ASP A 201 -7.29 11.87 -6.37
C ASP A 201 -7.98 11.53 -5.03
N ARG A 202 -8.53 10.32 -4.90
CA ARG A 202 -9.07 9.84 -3.62
C ARG A 202 -7.96 9.48 -2.62
N VAL A 203 -6.71 9.42 -3.07
CA VAL A 203 -5.54 9.02 -2.27
C VAL A 203 -4.52 10.15 -2.15
N THR A 204 -4.45 11.11 -3.08
CA THR A 204 -3.44 12.19 -3.08
C THR A 204 -3.43 13.07 -1.83
N ALA A 205 -4.55 13.15 -1.09
CA ALA A 205 -4.54 13.79 0.24
C ALA A 205 -3.52 13.13 1.21
N ALA A 206 -3.18 11.86 1.01
CA ALA A 206 -2.21 11.13 1.82
C ALA A 206 -0.76 11.54 1.57
N ASN A 207 -0.45 12.28 0.51
CA ASN A 207 0.88 12.83 0.28
C ASN A 207 0.85 14.34 0.02
N TYR A 208 -0.21 15.02 0.47
CA TYR A 208 -0.40 16.46 0.27
C TYR A 208 -0.42 16.88 -1.21
N SER A 209 -0.88 15.98 -2.09
CA SER A 209 -0.88 16.17 -3.54
C SER A 209 0.53 16.41 -4.13
N MET A 210 1.56 15.90 -3.47
CA MET A 210 2.90 15.80 -4.04
C MET A 210 2.91 14.80 -5.20
N SER A 211 3.96 14.86 -6.03
CA SER A 211 4.16 13.97 -7.16
C SER A 211 4.06 12.50 -6.75
N ILE A 212 3.25 11.72 -7.46
CA ILE A 212 3.19 10.25 -7.29
C ILE A 212 4.42 9.58 -7.93
N ASN A 213 4.58 8.28 -7.68
CA ASN A 213 5.69 7.45 -8.17
C ASN A 213 7.06 7.95 -7.69
N GLN A 214 7.12 8.46 -6.46
CA GLN A 214 8.34 8.98 -5.83
C GLN A 214 8.41 8.54 -4.37
N ASN A 215 9.64 8.47 -3.87
CA ASN A 215 9.94 8.21 -2.48
C ASN A 215 9.78 9.49 -1.66
N HIS A 216 8.78 9.52 -0.78
CA HIS A 216 8.48 10.62 0.15
C HIS A 216 8.78 10.25 1.61
N CYS A 217 9.71 9.32 1.82
CA CYS A 217 10.03 8.78 3.14
C CYS A 217 10.55 9.85 4.10
N GLU A 218 11.30 10.86 3.65
CA GLU A 218 11.77 11.94 4.51
C GLU A 218 10.63 12.93 4.82
N ASN A 219 10.39 13.21 6.11
CA ASN A 219 9.31 14.14 6.51
C ASN A 219 9.68 15.58 6.16
N ILE A 220 8.68 16.38 5.80
CA ILE A 220 8.85 17.79 5.46
C ILE A 220 8.59 18.65 6.71
N PHE A 221 9.48 19.59 7.00
CA PHE A 221 9.31 20.54 8.10
C PHE A 221 9.01 21.94 7.54
N ILE A 222 7.83 22.47 7.86
CA ILE A 222 7.39 23.80 7.42
C ILE A 222 7.36 24.74 8.62
N LYS A 223 8.02 25.90 8.51
CA LYS A 223 7.93 26.97 9.49
C LYS A 223 6.82 27.96 9.09
N LYS A 224 5.84 28.17 9.95
CA LYS A 224 4.75 29.14 9.77
C LYS A 224 4.48 29.89 11.06
N ASN A 225 4.55 31.23 11.02
CA ASN A 225 4.25 32.12 12.16
C ASN A 225 4.99 31.71 13.45
N GLY A 226 6.28 31.38 13.34
CA GLY A 226 7.11 30.95 14.48
C GLY A 226 6.88 29.52 14.96
N SER A 227 5.91 28.78 14.40
CA SER A 227 5.66 27.37 14.70
C SER A 227 6.23 26.47 13.60
N TYR A 228 6.65 25.26 13.97
CA TYR A 228 7.05 24.21 13.03
C TYR A 228 5.94 23.17 12.89
N MET A 229 5.68 22.74 11.66
CA MET A 229 4.77 21.64 11.33
C MET A 229 5.57 20.56 10.61
N MET A 230 5.44 19.32 11.07
CA MET A 230 5.99 18.14 10.40
C MET A 230 4.90 17.51 9.53
N LEU A 231 5.23 17.23 8.27
CA LEU A 231 4.36 16.58 7.31
C LEU A 231 4.86 15.16 7.03
N GLN A 232 3.97 14.18 7.14
CA GLN A 232 4.23 12.77 6.90
C GLN A 232 3.54 12.35 5.60
N ALA A 233 4.28 12.40 4.49
CA ALA A 233 3.77 12.15 3.15
C ALA A 233 3.90 10.68 2.76
N THR A 234 2.81 10.06 2.32
CA THR A 234 2.82 8.66 1.86
C THR A 234 3.50 8.56 0.50
N SER A 235 4.33 7.55 0.29
CA SER A 235 4.89 7.27 -1.04
C SER A 235 3.85 6.50 -1.87
N ILE A 236 3.12 7.22 -2.73
CA ILE A 236 2.05 6.66 -3.56
C ILE A 236 2.63 6.30 -4.92
N TYR A 237 2.57 5.01 -5.27
CA TYR A 237 2.95 4.50 -6.58
C TYR A 237 1.72 3.99 -7.30
N ALA A 238 1.43 4.48 -8.50
CA ALA A 238 0.18 4.20 -9.21
C ALA A 238 0.41 3.97 -10.71
N ARG A 239 -0.20 2.92 -11.23
CA ARG A 239 -0.23 2.58 -12.66
C ARG A 239 -1.43 1.71 -13.03
N CYS A 240 -1.70 1.61 -14.32
CA CYS A 240 -2.71 0.70 -14.83
C CYS A 240 -2.17 -0.73 -14.92
N GLU A 241 -0.93 -0.88 -15.39
CA GLU A 241 -0.29 -2.16 -15.67
C GLU A 241 0.05 -2.94 -14.39
N PRO A 242 0.08 -4.28 -14.44
CA PRO A 242 0.50 -5.10 -13.31
C PRO A 242 1.89 -4.74 -12.78
N TRP A 243 2.07 -4.80 -11.45
CA TRP A 243 3.38 -4.62 -10.85
C TRP A 243 4.27 -5.85 -11.08
N LYS A 244 5.54 -5.61 -11.49
CA LYS A 244 6.59 -6.64 -11.44
C LYS A 244 7.19 -6.70 -10.05
N GLU A 245 7.60 -7.90 -9.65
CA GLU A 245 8.18 -8.14 -8.32
C GLU A 245 9.46 -7.35 -8.10
N GLU A 246 10.36 -7.36 -9.08
CA GLU A 246 11.66 -6.70 -8.98
C GLU A 246 11.51 -5.19 -8.83
N GLU A 247 10.54 -4.59 -9.53
CA GLU A 247 10.24 -3.16 -9.44
C GLU A 247 9.68 -2.79 -8.05
N MET A 248 8.80 -3.63 -7.49
CA MET A 248 8.31 -3.42 -6.12
C MET A 248 9.44 -3.53 -5.11
N ILE A 249 10.30 -4.56 -5.23
CA ILE A 249 11.47 -4.75 -4.36
C ILE A 249 12.39 -3.55 -4.42
N GLU A 250 12.70 -3.04 -5.61
CA GLU A 250 13.57 -1.87 -5.78
C GLU A 250 13.01 -0.63 -5.06
N ILE A 251 11.72 -0.32 -5.28
CA ILE A 251 11.05 0.80 -4.63
C ILE A 251 11.06 0.66 -3.11
N MET A 252 10.71 -0.53 -2.61
CA MET A 252 10.67 -0.81 -1.18
C MET A 252 12.06 -0.75 -0.53
N MET A 253 13.10 -1.25 -1.21
CA MET A 253 14.49 -1.10 -0.78
C MET A 253 14.89 0.36 -0.69
N GLN A 254 14.59 1.18 -1.70
CA GLN A 254 14.92 2.61 -1.67
C GLN A 254 14.29 3.32 -0.46
N VAL A 255 13.02 3.03 -0.16
CA VAL A 255 12.30 3.59 1.00
C VAL A 255 12.89 3.10 2.33
N ALA A 256 13.19 1.80 2.44
CA ALA A 256 13.81 1.22 3.63
C ALA A 256 15.21 1.81 3.90
N GLU A 257 16.05 1.92 2.87
CA GLU A 257 17.38 2.52 2.96
C GLU A 257 17.31 4.02 3.32
N THR A 258 16.32 4.74 2.81
CA THR A 258 16.08 6.14 3.21
C THR A 258 15.76 6.23 4.70
N SER A 259 14.96 5.31 5.22
CA SER A 259 14.67 5.23 6.66
C SER A 259 15.94 4.96 7.48
N LEU A 260 16.75 3.99 7.06
CA LEU A 260 18.02 3.68 7.73
C LEU A 260 18.97 4.88 7.73
N SER A 261 19.05 5.61 6.62
CA SER A 261 19.86 6.83 6.51
C SER A 261 19.42 7.90 7.53
N ILE A 262 18.12 8.16 7.63
CA ILE A 262 17.55 9.12 8.59
C ILE A 262 17.77 8.67 10.04
N LEU A 263 17.72 7.36 10.29
CA LEU A 263 17.94 6.74 11.60
C LEU A 263 19.42 6.53 11.95
N SER A 264 20.36 6.80 11.05
CA SER A 264 21.79 6.45 11.18
C SER A 264 22.40 6.75 12.56
N LYS A 265 22.11 7.93 13.13
CA LYS A 265 22.60 8.35 14.47
C LYS A 265 22.09 7.50 15.64
N GLN A 266 21.06 6.71 15.43
CA GLN A 266 20.41 5.85 16.43
C GLN A 266 20.72 4.36 16.16
N LEU A 267 21.36 4.06 15.02
CA LEU A 267 21.71 2.70 14.62
C LEU A 267 23.21 2.40 14.80
N SER A 268 24.01 3.41 15.13
CA SER A 268 25.43 3.27 15.40
C SER A 268 25.69 2.73 16.81
N GLU A 269 26.24 1.53 16.91
CA GLU A 269 27.01 1.10 18.08
C GLU A 269 28.40 1.74 18.00
N ASN A 270 28.59 2.89 18.66
CA ASN A 270 29.84 3.68 18.72
C ASN A 270 30.38 4.24 17.39
#